data_AF-A0A8T2ZMH9-F1
#
_entry.id   AF-A0A8T2ZMH9-F1
#
_cell.length_a   1.000
_cell.length_b   1.000
_cell.length_c   1.000
_cell.angle_alpha   90.00
_cell.angle_beta   90.00
_cell.angle_gamma   90.00
#
_symmetry.space_group_name_H-M   'P 1'
#
loop_
_entity.id
_entity.type
_entity.pdbx_description
1 polymer ?
#
loop_
_entity_poly.entity_id
_entity_poly.type
_entity_poly.pdbx_seq_one_letter_code
_entity_poly.pdbx_strand_id
1 'polypeptide(L)'
;MGDRYFPNEMPDYIPETTTTAVDETVSERNNKDSLTKLLSLPYNILSQRLKASALDVKDTVVRETWGMSGKRVKDYSLYTGALGTAYLLFKAYQVTRNQNDLNLCSDIIKACDSVSRDSGRVTFICGRAGVCALGAVAAKHAGDGRLLDHYLAQFKEIRLPSDLPYELLYGRAGFLWACSFLNKHIGKETISTSRKRAVVDEIIKAGRLTRKGKCPLLYEWHGKRYWGAAHGLAGIMLVLMDLELTPDEVEDVKGTLHYMIKNHFPSGNYPSSEGNKSDCLVHWCHGAPGIALTLAKAAEVILV
;
A
#
# COMPACT_ATOMS: atom_id res chain seq x y z
N MET A 1 17.49 27.71 -0.19
CA MET A 1 17.30 26.31 0.25
C MET A 1 17.44 25.46 -1.00
N GLY A 2 18.39 24.53 -1.04
CA GLY A 2 18.56 23.65 -2.21
C GLY A 2 17.39 22.67 -2.36
N ASP A 3 17.22 22.16 -3.56
CA ASP A 3 16.27 21.09 -3.84
C ASP A 3 16.55 19.86 -2.97
N ARG A 4 15.51 19.26 -2.39
CA ARG A 4 15.60 18.08 -1.50
C ARG A 4 15.43 16.76 -2.25
N TYR A 5 15.74 16.76 -3.54
CA TYR A 5 15.71 15.60 -4.42
C TYR A 5 16.95 15.66 -5.33
N PHE A 6 17.42 14.49 -5.77
CA PHE A 6 18.46 14.43 -6.80
C PHE A 6 17.83 14.80 -8.15
N PRO A 7 18.39 15.74 -8.92
CA PRO A 7 17.97 15.96 -10.30
C PRO A 7 18.00 14.64 -11.08
N ASN A 8 16.92 14.33 -11.78
CA ASN A 8 16.87 13.11 -12.59
C ASN A 8 17.61 13.33 -13.91
N GLU A 9 18.90 13.00 -13.93
CA GLU A 9 19.76 13.07 -15.12
C GLU A 9 19.79 11.73 -15.90
N MET A 10 18.93 10.77 -15.54
CA MET A 10 18.82 9.50 -16.27
C MET A 10 18.24 9.74 -17.68
N PRO A 11 18.69 8.98 -18.69
CA PRO A 11 18.22 9.14 -20.06
C PRO A 11 16.72 8.82 -20.19
N ASP A 12 16.05 9.52 -21.10
CA ASP A 12 14.66 9.22 -21.47
C ASP A 12 14.53 7.82 -22.07
N TYR A 13 13.34 7.23 -21.89
CA TYR A 13 13.03 5.92 -22.47
C TYR A 13 13.04 6.00 -24.00
N ILE A 14 13.82 5.12 -24.64
CA ILE A 14 13.84 4.93 -26.09
C ILE A 14 13.09 3.63 -26.39
N PRO A 15 11.95 3.66 -27.10
CA PRO A 15 11.23 2.46 -27.50
C PRO A 15 12.13 1.49 -28.26
N GLU A 16 12.00 0.20 -27.97
CA GLU A 16 12.74 -0.85 -28.67
C GLU A 16 12.30 -0.89 -30.14
N THR A 17 13.10 -0.33 -31.04
CA THR A 17 12.94 -0.60 -32.48
C THR A 17 13.48 -1.99 -32.78
N THR A 18 12.71 -2.80 -33.52
CA THR A 18 12.93 -4.23 -33.84
C THR A 18 14.23 -4.58 -34.59
N THR A 19 15.19 -3.67 -34.69
CA THR A 19 16.47 -3.87 -35.41
C THR A 19 17.61 -3.16 -34.70
N THR A 20 18.11 -3.76 -33.63
CA THR A 20 19.55 -3.81 -33.37
C THR A 20 19.78 -4.95 -32.40
N ALA A 21 20.37 -6.03 -32.89
CA ALA A 21 21.12 -6.93 -32.03
C ALA A 21 22.08 -6.04 -31.23
N VAL A 22 21.94 -6.03 -29.91
CA VAL A 22 22.91 -5.37 -29.04
C VAL A 22 24.18 -6.20 -29.16
N ASP A 23 25.01 -5.80 -30.13
CA ASP A 23 26.35 -6.32 -30.31
C ASP A 23 27.12 -5.93 -29.03
N GLU A 24 27.43 -6.93 -28.20
CA GLU A 24 28.17 -6.75 -26.94
C GLU A 24 29.50 -5.99 -27.15
N THR A 25 29.98 -5.94 -28.39
CA THR A 25 31.23 -5.32 -28.84
C THR A 25 31.21 -3.78 -28.90
N VAL A 26 30.05 -3.11 -28.92
CA VAL A 26 30.00 -1.62 -28.92
C VAL A 26 30.03 -1.03 -27.50
N SER A 27 29.85 -1.87 -26.48
CA SER A 27 29.82 -1.46 -25.07
C SER A 27 31.21 -1.17 -24.47
N GLU A 28 32.29 -1.64 -25.11
CA GLU A 28 33.65 -1.45 -24.60
C GLU A 28 34.28 -0.09 -24.98
N ARG A 29 33.71 0.64 -25.97
CA ARG A 29 34.28 1.94 -26.43
C ARG A 29 33.71 3.17 -25.74
N ASN A 30 32.58 3.05 -25.03
CA ASN A 30 32.00 4.16 -24.29
C ASN A 30 32.21 3.93 -22.80
N ASN A 31 32.90 4.87 -22.15
CA ASN A 31 33.17 4.92 -20.73
C ASN A 31 31.87 5.19 -19.92
N LYS A 32 30.84 4.37 -20.13
CA LYS A 32 29.52 4.48 -19.49
C LYS A 32 29.67 4.08 -18.02
N ASP A 33 29.16 4.92 -17.14
CA ASP A 33 29.09 4.62 -15.71
C ASP A 33 28.22 3.37 -15.42
N SER A 34 28.28 2.89 -14.18
CA SER A 34 27.59 1.67 -13.76
C SER A 34 26.05 1.77 -13.86
N LEU A 35 25.47 2.95 -13.66
CA LEU A 35 24.03 3.19 -13.75
C LEU A 35 23.57 3.13 -15.21
N THR A 36 24.26 3.81 -16.11
CA THR A 36 23.95 3.79 -17.55
C THR A 36 24.05 2.37 -18.13
N LYS A 37 25.04 1.59 -17.68
CA LYS A 37 25.15 0.15 -18.03
C LYS A 37 23.96 -0.65 -17.51
N LEU A 38 23.50 -0.40 -16.28
CA LEU A 38 22.33 -1.06 -15.69
C LEU A 38 21.04 -0.75 -16.47
N LEU A 39 20.82 0.53 -16.83
CA LEU A 39 19.64 0.99 -17.57
C LEU A 39 19.55 0.44 -19.00
N SER A 40 20.69 0.06 -19.59
CA SER A 40 20.76 -0.50 -20.94
C SER A 40 20.52 -2.02 -21.00
N LEU A 41 20.38 -2.70 -19.84
CA LEU A 41 20.22 -4.15 -19.81
C LEU A 41 18.82 -4.59 -20.27
N PRO A 42 18.72 -5.69 -21.04
CA PRO A 42 17.45 -6.35 -21.28
C PRO A 42 16.72 -6.70 -19.98
N TYR A 43 15.39 -6.59 -19.97
CA TYR A 43 14.57 -6.73 -18.77
C TYR A 43 14.79 -8.06 -18.02
N ASN A 44 14.98 -9.17 -18.74
CA ASN A 44 15.26 -10.47 -18.12
C ASN A 44 16.57 -10.48 -17.32
N ILE A 45 17.63 -9.82 -17.80
CA ILE A 45 18.91 -9.71 -17.10
C ILE A 45 18.79 -8.72 -15.93
N LEU A 46 18.18 -7.55 -16.17
CA LEU A 46 17.99 -6.52 -15.16
C LEU A 46 17.17 -7.06 -13.97
N SER A 47 16.04 -7.70 -14.25
CA SER A 47 15.16 -8.26 -13.22
C SER A 47 15.83 -9.38 -12.41
N GLN A 48 16.67 -10.22 -13.02
CA GLN A 48 17.46 -11.20 -12.29
C GLN A 48 18.48 -10.55 -11.34
N ARG A 49 19.18 -9.50 -11.78
CA ARG A 49 20.12 -8.74 -10.92
C ARG A 49 19.40 -8.07 -9.75
N LEU A 50 18.28 -7.38 -10.02
CA LEU A 50 17.48 -6.75 -8.97
C LEU A 50 16.89 -7.78 -8.01
N LYS A 51 16.48 -8.95 -8.50
CA LYS A 51 16.04 -10.07 -7.65
C LYS A 51 17.15 -10.54 -6.72
N ALA A 52 18.38 -10.71 -7.20
CA ALA A 52 19.51 -11.11 -6.36
C ALA A 52 19.77 -10.08 -5.25
N SER A 53 19.90 -8.80 -5.60
CA SER A 53 20.09 -7.73 -4.61
C SER A 53 18.93 -7.61 -3.62
N ALA A 54 17.68 -7.83 -4.06
CA ALA A 54 16.52 -7.83 -3.18
C ALA A 54 16.54 -8.98 -2.16
N LEU A 55 17.10 -10.15 -2.52
CA LEU A 55 17.27 -11.27 -1.58
C LEU A 55 18.34 -10.96 -0.53
N ASP A 56 19.44 -10.30 -0.91
CA ASP A 56 20.47 -9.86 0.04
C ASP A 56 19.91 -8.82 1.03
N VAL A 57 19.10 -7.88 0.55
CA VAL A 57 18.41 -6.91 1.39
C VAL A 57 17.39 -7.61 2.31
N LYS A 58 16.62 -8.58 1.81
CA LYS A 58 15.70 -9.39 2.63
C LYS A 58 16.45 -10.07 3.77
N ASP A 59 17.57 -10.71 3.49
CA ASP A 59 18.34 -11.44 4.51
C ASP A 59 18.92 -10.48 5.56
N THR A 60 19.35 -9.29 5.13
CA THR A 60 19.77 -8.22 6.03
C THR A 60 18.61 -7.76 6.92
N VAL A 61 17.44 -7.44 6.35
CA VAL A 61 16.26 -7.02 7.12
C VAL A 61 15.87 -8.08 8.14
N VAL A 62 15.81 -9.36 7.75
CA VAL A 62 15.47 -10.48 8.65
C VAL A 62 16.48 -10.59 9.79
N ARG A 63 17.78 -10.49 9.50
CA ARG A 63 18.82 -10.52 10.53
C ARG A 63 18.63 -9.41 11.55
N GLU A 64 18.43 -8.17 11.11
CA GLU A 64 18.32 -7.01 12.00
C GLU A 64 17.01 -7.00 12.80
N THR A 65 15.87 -7.33 12.17
CA THR A 65 14.55 -7.18 12.81
C THR A 65 14.10 -8.42 13.58
N TRP A 66 14.56 -9.61 13.19
CA TRP A 66 14.14 -10.88 13.79
C TRP A 66 15.28 -11.65 14.47
N GLY A 67 16.46 -11.71 13.84
CA GLY A 67 17.63 -12.39 14.38
C GLY A 67 18.20 -11.69 15.62
N MET A 68 18.67 -10.46 15.46
CA MET A 68 19.34 -9.67 16.50
C MET A 68 18.40 -9.25 17.63
N SER A 69 17.09 -9.15 17.36
CA SER A 69 16.08 -8.90 18.40
C SER A 69 15.87 -10.11 19.33
N GLY A 70 16.45 -11.28 19.01
CA GLY A 70 16.24 -12.52 19.73
C GLY A 70 14.81 -13.04 19.54
N LYS A 71 14.22 -12.83 18.35
CA LYS A 71 12.84 -13.20 18.01
C LYS A 71 11.78 -12.52 18.90
N ARG A 72 12.10 -11.37 19.49
CA ARG A 72 11.17 -10.58 20.32
C ARG A 72 10.55 -9.46 19.49
N VAL A 73 9.22 -9.42 19.45
CA VAL A 73 8.46 -8.36 18.77
C VAL A 73 8.12 -7.26 19.76
N LYS A 74 8.53 -6.02 19.46
CA LYS A 74 8.12 -4.80 20.19
C LYS A 74 7.05 -4.03 19.42
N ASP A 75 7.32 -3.74 18.15
CA ASP A 75 6.36 -3.21 17.20
C ASP A 75 5.88 -4.34 16.29
N TYR A 76 4.58 -4.64 16.35
CA TYR A 76 3.96 -5.68 15.54
C TYR A 76 3.46 -5.17 14.19
N SER A 77 3.43 -3.86 13.94
CA SER A 77 2.76 -3.29 12.77
C SER A 77 3.46 -3.63 11.45
N LEU A 78 2.72 -3.52 10.34
CA LEU A 78 3.33 -3.64 9.01
C LEU A 78 4.25 -2.46 8.72
N TYR A 79 3.87 -1.27 9.18
CA TYR A 79 4.51 0.00 8.83
C TYR A 79 5.97 0.09 9.27
N THR A 80 6.24 -0.24 10.53
CA THR A 80 7.57 -0.12 11.17
C THR A 80 7.97 -1.36 11.96
N GLY A 81 7.10 -2.35 12.03
CA GLY A 81 7.25 -3.51 12.91
C GLY A 81 7.62 -4.81 12.21
N ALA A 82 7.60 -5.89 12.99
CA ALA A 82 7.97 -7.22 12.55
C ALA A 82 7.03 -7.79 11.48
N LEU A 83 5.75 -7.36 11.42
CA LEU A 83 4.84 -7.77 10.36
C LEU A 83 5.29 -7.26 8.98
N GLY A 84 5.98 -6.12 8.91
CA GLY A 84 6.63 -5.65 7.68
C GLY A 84 7.70 -6.63 7.18
N THR A 85 8.47 -7.21 8.10
CA THR A 85 9.45 -8.26 7.79
C THR A 85 8.75 -9.55 7.33
N ALA A 86 7.65 -9.94 7.99
CA ALA A 86 6.86 -11.08 7.55
C ALA A 86 6.29 -10.89 6.14
N TYR A 87 5.80 -9.68 5.83
CA TYR A 87 5.26 -9.38 4.51
C TYR A 87 6.32 -9.37 3.42
N LEU A 88 7.54 -8.90 3.73
CA LEU A 88 8.70 -9.02 2.84
C LEU A 88 9.05 -10.49 2.55
N LEU A 89 9.08 -11.34 3.58
CA LEU A 89 9.30 -12.79 3.42
C LEU A 89 8.19 -13.46 2.61
N PHE A 90 6.94 -13.10 2.86
CA PHE A 90 5.81 -13.59 2.07
C PHE A 90 5.95 -13.18 0.59
N LYS A 91 6.36 -11.94 0.32
CA LYS A 91 6.61 -11.47 -1.04
C LYS A 91 7.77 -12.22 -1.70
N ALA A 92 8.84 -12.50 -0.97
CA ALA A 92 9.95 -13.32 -1.44
C ALA A 92 9.49 -14.73 -1.81
N TYR A 93 8.71 -15.38 -0.94
CA TYR A 93 8.08 -16.69 -1.22
C TYR A 93 7.22 -16.66 -2.49
N GLN A 94 6.43 -15.62 -2.72
CA GLN A 94 5.62 -15.51 -3.95
C GLN A 94 6.48 -15.49 -5.22
N VAL A 95 7.71 -14.97 -5.15
CA VAL A 95 8.64 -14.84 -6.27
C VAL A 95 9.57 -16.05 -6.42
N THR A 96 10.02 -16.65 -5.31
CA THR A 96 11.04 -17.72 -5.29
C THR A 96 10.45 -19.10 -5.07
N ARG A 97 9.24 -19.19 -4.51
CA ARG A 97 8.62 -20.42 -3.98
C ARG A 97 9.45 -21.10 -2.89
N ASN A 98 10.35 -20.37 -2.23
CA ASN A 98 11.13 -20.89 -1.12
C ASN A 98 10.25 -21.08 0.13
N GLN A 99 10.02 -22.34 0.50
CA GLN A 99 9.16 -22.68 1.64
C GLN A 99 9.72 -22.17 2.98
N ASN A 100 11.04 -22.00 3.11
CA ASN A 100 11.65 -21.45 4.32
C ASN A 100 11.22 -20.00 4.57
N ASP A 101 11.06 -19.21 3.50
CA ASP A 101 10.57 -17.83 3.63
C ASP A 101 9.11 -17.81 4.13
N LEU A 102 8.26 -18.74 3.66
CA LEU A 102 6.87 -18.86 4.13
C LEU A 102 6.77 -19.36 5.58
N ASN A 103 7.61 -20.31 5.96
CA ASN A 103 7.68 -20.81 7.33
C ASN A 103 8.12 -19.71 8.30
N LEU A 104 9.19 -18.97 7.96
CA LEU A 104 9.67 -17.86 8.78
C LEU A 104 8.67 -16.70 8.83
N CYS A 105 8.00 -16.39 7.72
CA CYS A 105 6.88 -15.45 7.69
C CYS A 105 5.82 -15.85 8.73
N SER A 106 5.41 -17.11 8.75
CA SER A 106 4.40 -17.62 9.69
C SER A 106 4.84 -17.52 11.16
N ASP A 107 6.12 -17.76 11.46
CA ASP A 107 6.66 -17.62 12.82
C ASP A 107 6.63 -16.17 13.30
N ILE A 108 7.01 -15.22 12.44
CA ILE A 108 6.97 -13.79 12.76
C ILE A 108 5.53 -13.33 12.95
N ILE A 109 4.58 -13.79 12.11
CA ILE A 109 3.16 -13.46 12.26
C ILE A 109 2.62 -13.97 13.61
N LYS A 110 2.96 -15.19 14.03
CA LYS A 110 2.54 -15.73 15.35
C LYS A 110 3.05 -14.87 16.51
N ALA A 111 4.28 -14.35 16.41
CA ALA A 111 4.81 -13.43 17.41
C ALA A 111 4.10 -12.06 17.38
N CYS A 112 3.82 -11.52 16.19
CA CYS A 112 3.02 -10.30 16.03
C CYS A 112 1.59 -10.47 16.57
N ASP A 113 1.00 -11.64 16.36
CA ASP A 113 -0.32 -12.01 16.86
C ASP A 113 -0.35 -12.03 18.39
N SER A 114 0.69 -12.57 19.04
CA SER A 114 0.76 -12.58 20.50
C SER A 114 0.83 -11.16 21.09
N VAL A 115 1.60 -10.26 20.47
CA VAL A 115 1.82 -8.88 20.97
C VAL A 115 0.66 -7.94 20.64
N SER A 116 -0.12 -8.22 19.60
CA SER A 116 -1.19 -7.31 19.13
C SER A 116 -2.57 -7.60 19.71
N ARG A 117 -2.72 -8.57 20.63
CA ARG A 117 -4.03 -9.01 21.18
C ARG A 117 -4.83 -7.87 21.80
N ASP A 118 -4.16 -7.00 22.56
CA ASP A 118 -4.79 -5.90 23.28
C ASP A 118 -4.71 -4.56 22.53
N SER A 119 -4.31 -4.59 21.25
CA SER A 119 -4.13 -3.35 20.48
C SER A 119 -5.46 -2.75 20.01
N GLY A 120 -5.63 -1.45 20.23
CA GLY A 120 -6.73 -0.66 19.66
C GLY A 120 -6.57 -0.29 18.19
N ARG A 121 -5.45 -0.61 17.53
CA ARG A 121 -5.23 -0.27 16.11
C ARG A 121 -5.85 -1.33 15.20
N VAL A 122 -6.65 -0.90 14.21
CA VAL A 122 -7.55 -1.80 13.47
C VAL A 122 -7.25 -1.94 11.97
N THR A 123 -6.23 -1.29 11.44
CA THR A 123 -5.96 -1.24 9.99
C THR A 123 -5.00 -2.31 9.50
N PHE A 124 -4.90 -2.48 8.18
CA PHE A 124 -3.90 -3.37 7.59
C PHE A 124 -2.45 -2.93 7.89
N ILE A 125 -2.16 -1.63 7.76
CA ILE A 125 -0.78 -1.14 7.82
C ILE A 125 -0.29 -0.97 9.27
N CYS A 126 -1.16 -0.50 10.17
CA CYS A 126 -0.75 -0.17 11.54
C CYS A 126 -1.38 -1.06 12.61
N GLY A 127 -2.30 -1.97 12.24
CA GLY A 127 -3.21 -2.60 13.19
C GLY A 127 -3.33 -4.11 13.12
N ARG A 128 -4.22 -4.61 13.98
CA ARG A 128 -4.55 -6.03 14.14
C ARG A 128 -5.09 -6.66 12.87
N ALA A 129 -5.82 -5.90 12.05
CA ALA A 129 -6.35 -6.40 10.78
C ALA A 129 -5.23 -6.83 9.83
N GLY A 130 -4.08 -6.15 9.82
CA GLY A 130 -2.91 -6.57 9.05
C GLY A 130 -2.35 -7.91 9.48
N VAL A 131 -2.21 -8.11 10.80
CA VAL A 131 -1.71 -9.36 11.39
C VAL A 131 -2.61 -10.52 11.02
N CYS A 132 -3.92 -10.39 11.27
CA CYS A 132 -4.87 -11.45 10.96
C CYS A 132 -5.01 -11.69 9.45
N ALA A 133 -5.04 -10.63 8.63
CA ALA A 133 -5.20 -10.77 7.19
C ALA A 133 -3.98 -11.45 6.54
N LEU A 134 -2.77 -11.04 6.90
CA LEU A 134 -1.55 -11.67 6.38
C LEU A 134 -1.41 -13.10 6.92
N GLY A 135 -1.73 -13.33 8.20
CA GLY A 135 -1.72 -14.67 8.80
C GLY A 135 -2.64 -15.66 8.09
N ALA A 136 -3.88 -15.25 7.80
CA ALA A 136 -4.83 -16.06 7.04
C ALA A 136 -4.28 -16.42 5.64
N VAL A 137 -3.74 -15.43 4.92
CA VAL A 137 -3.21 -15.66 3.57
C VAL A 137 -1.97 -16.55 3.60
N ALA A 138 -1.04 -16.34 4.53
CA ALA A 138 0.14 -17.19 4.71
C ALA A 138 -0.27 -18.64 5.06
N ALA A 139 -1.23 -18.82 5.97
CA ALA A 139 -1.75 -20.14 6.35
C ALA A 139 -2.41 -20.86 5.17
N LYS A 140 -3.19 -20.16 4.33
CA LYS A 140 -3.75 -20.72 3.09
C LYS A 140 -2.65 -21.21 2.15
N HIS A 141 -1.59 -20.43 1.96
CA HIS A 141 -0.45 -20.84 1.14
C HIS A 141 0.34 -22.01 1.72
N ALA A 142 0.36 -22.17 3.05
CA ALA A 142 0.98 -23.30 3.73
C ALA A 142 0.10 -24.57 3.76
N GLY A 143 -1.17 -24.48 3.33
CA GLY A 143 -2.13 -25.57 3.43
C GLY A 143 -2.65 -25.83 4.85
N ASP A 144 -2.45 -24.88 5.79
CA ASP A 144 -2.87 -25.02 7.19
C ASP A 144 -4.28 -24.45 7.38
N GLY A 145 -5.29 -25.30 7.18
CA GLY A 145 -6.70 -24.92 7.34
C GLY A 145 -7.07 -24.47 8.75
N ARG A 146 -6.47 -25.07 9.79
CA ARG A 146 -6.76 -24.71 11.18
C ARG A 146 -6.24 -23.31 11.51
N LEU A 147 -5.03 -23.00 11.06
CA LEU A 147 -4.44 -21.69 11.28
C LEU A 147 -5.14 -20.60 10.44
N LEU A 148 -5.57 -20.94 9.23
CA LEU A 148 -6.42 -20.07 8.41
C LEU A 148 -7.71 -19.71 9.16
N ASP A 149 -8.45 -20.69 9.65
CA ASP A 149 -9.70 -20.47 10.38
C ASP A 149 -9.49 -19.66 11.65
N HIS A 150 -8.38 -19.91 12.36
CA HIS A 150 -8.00 -19.12 13.53
C HIS A 150 -7.84 -17.63 13.20
N TYR A 151 -7.04 -17.29 12.17
CA TYR A 151 -6.84 -15.88 11.80
C TYR A 151 -8.09 -15.23 11.24
N LEU A 152 -8.94 -15.96 10.52
CA LEU A 152 -10.23 -15.44 10.06
C LEU A 152 -11.18 -15.18 11.22
N ALA A 153 -11.22 -16.04 12.24
CA ALA A 153 -12.00 -15.82 13.46
C ALA A 153 -11.52 -14.56 14.20
N GLN A 154 -10.21 -14.43 14.39
CA GLN A 154 -9.59 -13.25 15.02
C GLN A 154 -9.87 -11.96 14.23
N PHE A 155 -9.82 -12.00 12.90
CA PHE A 155 -10.18 -10.84 12.07
C PHE A 155 -11.64 -10.42 12.28
N LYS A 156 -12.55 -11.39 12.39
CA LYS A 156 -13.99 -11.13 12.61
C LYS A 156 -14.28 -10.50 13.97
N GLU A 157 -13.43 -10.73 14.98
CA GLU A 157 -13.57 -10.14 16.31
C GLU A 157 -13.20 -8.65 16.38
N ILE A 158 -12.44 -8.13 15.41
CA ILE A 158 -12.04 -6.71 15.37
C ILE A 158 -13.29 -5.82 15.37
N ARG A 159 -13.40 -4.96 16.39
CA ARG A 159 -14.45 -3.94 16.48
C ARG A 159 -13.88 -2.59 16.06
N LEU A 160 -14.70 -1.80 15.38
CA LEU A 160 -14.34 -0.43 14.99
C LEU A 160 -14.97 0.53 16.00
N PRO A 161 -14.15 1.24 16.80
CA PRO A 161 -14.65 2.32 17.66
C PRO A 161 -15.44 3.37 16.86
N SER A 162 -16.37 4.07 17.51
CA SER A 162 -17.17 5.11 16.87
C SER A 162 -16.32 6.32 16.47
N ASP A 163 -15.31 6.65 17.27
CA ASP A 163 -14.37 7.77 17.10
C ASP A 163 -13.20 7.49 16.14
N LEU A 164 -13.17 6.31 15.51
CA LEU A 164 -12.12 5.93 14.59
C LEU A 164 -12.08 6.89 13.36
N PRO A 165 -10.89 7.36 12.93
CA PRO A 165 -10.78 8.20 11.74
C PRO A 165 -11.14 7.44 10.46
N TYR A 166 -11.11 8.12 9.32
CA TYR A 166 -11.54 7.56 8.04
C TYR A 166 -10.38 7.12 7.13
N GLU A 167 -9.16 7.57 7.42
CA GLU A 167 -8.00 7.40 6.53
C GLU A 167 -7.35 5.98 6.55
N LEU A 168 -6.27 5.80 5.79
CA LEU A 168 -5.73 4.48 5.44
C LEU A 168 -4.86 3.89 6.56
N LEU A 169 -4.11 4.69 7.32
CA LEU A 169 -3.16 4.17 8.30
C LEU A 169 -3.83 3.79 9.62
N TYR A 170 -4.84 4.51 10.08
CA TYR A 170 -5.48 4.30 11.38
C TYR A 170 -7.01 4.21 11.30
N GLY A 171 -7.61 4.50 10.15
CA GLY A 171 -9.03 4.66 10.00
C GLY A 171 -9.80 3.52 9.34
N ARG A 172 -11.08 3.81 9.08
CA ARG A 172 -12.05 2.89 8.46
C ARG A 172 -11.63 2.43 7.07
N ALA A 173 -11.02 3.30 6.25
CA ALA A 173 -10.49 2.89 4.94
C ALA A 173 -9.37 1.85 5.09
N GLY A 174 -8.48 2.00 6.07
CA GLY A 174 -7.43 1.02 6.36
C GLY A 174 -7.94 -0.35 6.79
N PHE A 175 -9.08 -0.40 7.48
CA PHE A 175 -9.77 -1.66 7.80
C PHE A 175 -10.45 -2.27 6.57
N LEU A 176 -11.13 -1.46 5.76
CA LEU A 176 -11.76 -1.93 4.52
C LEU A 176 -10.74 -2.48 3.52
N TRP A 177 -9.56 -1.85 3.42
CA TRP A 177 -8.46 -2.35 2.61
C TRP A 177 -8.08 -3.78 3.03
N ALA A 178 -7.99 -4.05 4.34
CA ALA A 178 -7.72 -5.40 4.86
C ALA A 178 -8.83 -6.40 4.50
N CYS A 179 -10.10 -5.97 4.53
CA CYS A 179 -11.22 -6.80 4.09
C CYS A 179 -11.11 -7.18 2.61
N SER A 180 -10.79 -6.21 1.74
CA SER A 180 -10.60 -6.44 0.30
C SER A 180 -9.40 -7.34 0.02
N PHE A 181 -8.31 -7.17 0.77
CA PHE A 181 -7.13 -8.05 0.71
C PHE A 181 -7.52 -9.52 1.01
N LEU A 182 -8.25 -9.77 2.10
CA LEU A 182 -8.73 -11.12 2.43
C LEU A 182 -9.62 -11.70 1.33
N ASN A 183 -10.60 -10.94 0.85
CA ASN A 183 -11.51 -11.43 -0.20
C ASN A 183 -10.77 -11.72 -1.51
N LYS A 184 -9.73 -10.96 -1.84
CA LYS A 184 -8.91 -11.18 -3.03
C LYS A 184 -8.06 -12.45 -2.94
N HIS A 185 -7.45 -12.70 -1.78
CA HIS A 185 -6.47 -13.78 -1.62
C HIS A 185 -7.07 -15.10 -1.12
N ILE A 186 -8.15 -15.06 -0.32
CA ILE A 186 -8.81 -16.24 0.22
C ILE A 186 -10.00 -16.64 -0.67
N GLY A 187 -10.91 -15.71 -0.95
CA GLY A 187 -12.08 -15.94 -1.80
C GLY A 187 -13.10 -14.80 -1.69
N LYS A 188 -13.79 -14.50 -2.80
CA LYS A 188 -14.87 -13.52 -2.86
C LYS A 188 -15.90 -13.94 -1.79
N GLU A 189 -16.18 -13.06 -0.81
CA GLU A 189 -17.05 -13.29 0.37
C GLU A 189 -16.43 -13.86 1.65
N THR A 190 -15.10 -13.99 1.75
CA THR A 190 -14.43 -14.33 3.02
C THR A 190 -14.83 -13.39 4.17
N ILE A 191 -14.86 -12.10 3.88
CA ILE A 191 -15.50 -11.06 4.70
C ILE A 191 -16.81 -10.65 4.02
N SER A 192 -17.89 -10.69 4.79
CA SER A 192 -19.25 -10.47 4.29
C SER A 192 -19.42 -9.08 3.68
N THR A 193 -20.19 -9.03 2.59
CA THR A 193 -20.56 -7.77 1.92
C THR A 193 -21.29 -6.83 2.88
N SER A 194 -22.18 -7.35 3.74
CA SER A 194 -22.89 -6.56 4.75
C SER A 194 -21.96 -5.83 5.72
N ARG A 195 -20.89 -6.50 6.19
CA ARG A 195 -19.92 -5.88 7.09
C ARG A 195 -19.12 -4.78 6.40
N LYS A 196 -18.71 -5.00 5.15
CA LYS A 196 -18.03 -3.96 4.36
C LYS A 196 -18.97 -2.79 4.11
N ARG A 197 -20.20 -3.04 3.67
CA ARG A 197 -21.21 -2.02 3.35
C ARG A 197 -21.49 -1.09 4.52
N ALA A 198 -21.66 -1.64 5.73
CA ALA A 198 -21.86 -0.82 6.93
C ALA A 198 -20.70 0.16 7.20
N VAL A 199 -19.45 -0.22 6.89
CA VAL A 199 -18.29 0.68 7.05
C VAL A 199 -18.22 1.70 5.91
N VAL A 200 -18.60 1.32 4.68
CA VAL A 200 -18.70 2.26 3.55
C VAL A 200 -19.77 3.31 3.82
N ASP A 201 -20.95 2.92 4.31
CA ASP A 201 -22.04 3.83 4.64
C ASP A 201 -21.57 4.92 5.62
N GLU A 202 -20.80 4.54 6.63
CA GLU A 202 -20.24 5.47 7.61
C GLU A 202 -19.21 6.41 6.98
N ILE A 203 -18.32 5.91 6.11
CA ILE A 203 -17.34 6.73 5.38
C ILE A 203 -18.06 7.73 4.47
N ILE A 204 -19.05 7.30 3.70
CA ILE A 204 -19.80 8.17 2.77
C ILE A 204 -20.58 9.22 3.55
N LYS A 205 -21.33 8.81 4.58
CA LYS A 205 -22.10 9.71 5.44
C LYS A 205 -21.21 10.77 6.07
N ALA A 206 -20.10 10.38 6.68
CA ALA A 206 -19.17 11.31 7.31
C ALA A 206 -18.52 12.26 6.29
N GLY A 207 -18.15 11.76 5.11
CA GLY A 207 -17.58 12.57 4.04
C GLY A 207 -18.55 13.65 3.56
N ARG A 208 -19.81 13.28 3.34
CA ARG A 208 -20.90 14.18 2.94
C ARG A 208 -21.24 15.22 4.01
N LEU A 209 -21.11 14.89 5.29
CA LEU A 209 -21.37 15.82 6.41
C LEU A 209 -20.23 16.82 6.62
N THR A 210 -18.99 16.38 6.39
CA THR A 210 -17.78 17.22 6.60
C THR A 210 -17.53 18.19 5.44
N ARG A 211 -18.12 17.92 4.27
CA ARG A 211 -17.92 18.72 3.06
C ARG A 211 -18.24 20.20 3.30
N LYS A 212 -17.34 21.06 2.85
CA LYS A 212 -17.55 22.52 2.75
C LYS A 212 -17.12 22.95 1.35
N GLY A 213 -17.98 23.67 0.64
CA GLY A 213 -17.68 24.13 -0.71
C GLY A 213 -17.85 23.05 -1.78
N LYS A 214 -16.88 22.91 -2.69
CA LYS A 214 -17.03 22.19 -3.97
C LYS A 214 -16.62 20.71 -3.94
N CYS A 215 -15.91 20.25 -2.92
CA CYS A 215 -15.48 18.84 -2.81
C CYS A 215 -16.63 17.99 -2.23
N PRO A 216 -17.12 16.93 -2.90
CA PRO A 216 -18.25 16.13 -2.41
C PRO A 216 -17.98 15.38 -1.11
N LEU A 217 -16.80 14.77 -1.00
CA LEU A 217 -16.36 14.04 0.20
C LEU A 217 -15.14 14.73 0.80
N LEU A 218 -15.16 14.96 2.11
CA LEU A 218 -14.05 15.55 2.84
C LEU A 218 -13.85 14.84 4.18
N TYR A 219 -12.60 14.73 4.64
CA TYR A 219 -12.27 14.03 5.88
C TYR A 219 -11.20 14.78 6.64
N GLU A 220 -11.16 14.58 7.96
CA GLU A 220 -10.18 15.19 8.84
C GLU A 220 -9.44 14.12 9.64
N TRP A 221 -8.13 14.32 9.80
CA TRP A 221 -7.27 13.55 10.69
C TRP A 221 -6.35 14.53 11.42
N HIS A 222 -6.28 14.46 12.75
CA HIS A 222 -5.63 15.46 13.61
C HIS A 222 -5.93 16.92 13.21
N GLY A 223 -7.22 17.22 12.97
CA GLY A 223 -7.71 18.56 12.62
C GLY A 223 -7.28 19.07 11.23
N LYS A 224 -6.72 18.21 10.38
CA LYS A 224 -6.26 18.57 9.04
C LYS A 224 -6.98 17.76 7.96
N ARG A 225 -7.30 18.42 6.86
CA ARG A 225 -7.98 17.84 5.69
C ARG A 225 -6.97 17.38 4.66
N TYR A 226 -6.36 16.23 4.91
CA TYR A 226 -5.28 15.71 4.08
C TYR A 226 -5.77 15.24 2.70
N TRP A 227 -4.89 15.34 1.70
CA TRP A 227 -5.16 14.87 0.33
C TRP A 227 -4.45 13.56 -0.01
N GLY A 228 -3.29 13.30 0.60
CA GLY A 228 -2.42 12.18 0.22
C GLY A 228 -2.95 10.79 0.57
N ALA A 229 -2.23 9.75 0.14
CA ALA A 229 -2.70 8.37 0.24
C ALA A 229 -2.70 7.79 1.67
N ALA A 230 -1.83 8.30 2.55
CA ALA A 230 -1.75 7.79 3.92
C ALA A 230 -2.94 8.27 4.77
N HIS A 231 -3.12 9.59 4.86
CA HIS A 231 -4.05 10.20 5.82
C HIS A 231 -5.23 10.94 5.18
N GLY A 232 -5.34 10.93 3.85
CA GLY A 232 -6.18 11.86 3.11
C GLY A 232 -7.10 11.24 2.08
N LEU A 233 -7.68 12.13 1.27
CA LEU A 233 -8.67 11.80 0.25
C LEU A 233 -8.21 10.67 -0.67
N ALA A 234 -6.97 10.70 -1.17
CA ALA A 234 -6.48 9.73 -2.14
C ALA A 234 -6.56 8.28 -1.63
N GLY A 235 -6.20 8.04 -0.37
CA GLY A 235 -6.25 6.70 0.23
C GLY A 235 -7.67 6.22 0.44
N ILE A 236 -8.56 7.13 0.84
CA ILE A 236 -9.98 6.82 1.05
C ILE A 236 -10.66 6.50 -0.28
N MET A 237 -10.48 7.35 -1.30
CA MET A 237 -11.06 7.14 -2.63
C MET A 237 -10.52 5.85 -3.27
N LEU A 238 -9.22 5.56 -3.11
CA LEU A 238 -8.62 4.31 -3.60
C LEU A 238 -9.36 3.09 -3.07
N VAL A 239 -9.64 3.07 -1.76
CA VAL A 239 -10.34 1.95 -1.11
C VAL A 239 -11.81 1.89 -1.54
N LEU A 240 -12.50 3.02 -1.63
CA LEU A 240 -13.91 3.06 -2.04
C LEU A 240 -14.12 2.52 -3.45
N MET A 241 -13.20 2.80 -4.38
CA MET A 241 -13.26 2.31 -5.76
C MET A 241 -13.12 0.78 -5.89
N ASP A 242 -12.64 0.08 -4.87
CA ASP A 242 -12.57 -1.38 -4.82
C ASP A 242 -13.83 -2.03 -4.20
N LEU A 243 -14.85 -1.23 -3.87
CA LEU A 243 -16.06 -1.67 -3.19
C LEU A 243 -17.31 -1.42 -4.05
N GLU A 244 -18.38 -2.12 -3.69
CA GLU A 244 -19.69 -1.94 -4.31
C GLU A 244 -20.33 -0.65 -3.76
N LEU A 245 -20.42 0.36 -4.62
CA LEU A 245 -20.98 1.67 -4.34
C LEU A 245 -22.32 1.85 -5.08
N THR A 246 -23.22 2.63 -4.50
CA THR A 246 -24.43 3.07 -5.22
C THR A 246 -24.07 4.10 -6.30
N PRO A 247 -24.93 4.33 -7.31
CA PRO A 247 -24.63 5.31 -8.37
C PRO A 247 -24.30 6.71 -7.84
N ASP A 248 -24.98 7.19 -6.80
CA ASP A 248 -24.70 8.50 -6.19
C ASP A 248 -23.37 8.52 -5.43
N GLU A 249 -22.98 7.41 -4.79
CA GLU A 249 -21.67 7.27 -4.13
C GLU A 249 -20.52 7.26 -5.14
N VAL A 250 -20.74 6.61 -6.30
CA VAL A 250 -19.78 6.64 -7.42
C VAL A 250 -19.56 8.07 -7.90
N GLU A 251 -20.62 8.86 -8.06
CA GLU A 251 -20.51 10.27 -8.48
C GLU A 251 -19.82 11.14 -7.42
N ASP A 252 -20.01 10.86 -6.13
CA ASP A 252 -19.27 11.54 -5.06
C ASP A 252 -17.77 11.24 -5.10
N VAL A 253 -17.39 9.98 -5.33
CA VAL A 253 -15.98 9.58 -5.48
C VAL A 253 -15.37 10.26 -6.72
N LYS A 254 -16.05 10.20 -7.88
CA LYS A 254 -15.61 10.88 -9.10
C LYS A 254 -15.46 12.39 -8.90
N GLY A 255 -16.47 13.03 -8.29
CA GLY A 255 -16.44 14.46 -8.03
C GLY A 255 -15.32 14.87 -7.08
N THR A 256 -14.98 14.03 -6.10
CA THR A 256 -13.85 14.23 -5.19
C THR A 256 -12.51 14.13 -5.93
N LEU A 257 -12.34 13.12 -6.79
CA LEU A 257 -11.14 12.99 -7.63
C LEU A 257 -11.01 14.16 -8.62
N HIS A 258 -12.09 14.56 -9.28
CA HIS A 258 -12.12 15.73 -10.16
C HIS A 258 -11.79 17.03 -9.40
N TYR A 259 -12.26 17.18 -8.16
CA TYR A 259 -11.88 18.30 -7.32
C TYR A 259 -10.36 18.33 -7.10
N MET A 260 -9.74 17.20 -6.76
CA MET A 260 -8.29 17.12 -6.58
C MET A 260 -7.55 17.44 -7.88
N ILE A 261 -7.98 16.88 -9.02
CA ILE A 261 -7.38 17.16 -10.34
C ILE A 261 -7.45 18.64 -10.69
N LYS A 262 -8.56 19.34 -10.40
CA LYS A 262 -8.70 20.76 -10.74
C LYS A 262 -7.90 21.71 -9.84
N ASN A 263 -7.51 21.27 -8.65
CA ASN A 263 -6.95 22.12 -7.61
C ASN A 263 -5.52 21.68 -7.20
N HIS A 264 -4.78 21.05 -8.11
CA HIS A 264 -3.35 20.79 -7.95
C HIS A 264 -2.53 22.09 -8.06
N PHE A 265 -1.26 22.08 -7.66
CA PHE A 265 -0.36 23.22 -7.79
C PHE A 265 0.01 23.49 -9.25
N PRO A 266 0.45 24.71 -9.62
CA PRO A 266 0.93 25.00 -10.98
C PRO A 266 2.04 24.07 -11.48
N SER A 267 2.80 23.42 -10.58
CA SER A 267 3.85 22.44 -10.91
C SER A 267 3.33 21.09 -11.40
N GLY A 268 2.04 20.78 -11.22
CA GLY A 268 1.50 19.42 -11.38
C GLY A 268 1.44 18.62 -10.06
N ASN A 269 2.16 19.04 -9.01
CA ASN A 269 2.11 18.37 -7.71
C ASN A 269 0.84 18.74 -6.93
N TYR A 270 0.60 18.05 -5.82
CA TYR A 270 -0.62 18.20 -5.03
C TYR A 270 -0.32 18.70 -3.61
N PRO A 271 -1.23 19.51 -3.02
CA PRO A 271 -1.10 19.96 -1.64
C PRO A 271 -1.16 18.77 -0.68
N SER A 272 -0.46 18.88 0.46
CA SER A 272 -0.56 17.86 1.51
C SER A 272 -1.96 17.82 2.14
N SER A 273 -2.60 18.98 2.24
CA SER A 273 -3.91 19.20 2.87
C SER A 273 -4.56 20.48 2.35
N GLU A 274 -5.88 20.62 2.54
CA GLU A 274 -6.64 21.83 2.17
C GLU A 274 -5.95 23.12 2.63
N GLY A 275 -5.86 24.09 1.72
CA GLY A 275 -5.29 25.42 1.98
C GLY A 275 -3.77 25.48 2.13
N ASN A 276 -3.06 24.34 2.10
CA ASN A 276 -1.59 24.36 2.13
C ASN A 276 -1.04 24.88 0.80
N LYS A 277 -0.24 25.95 0.86
CA LYS A 277 0.40 26.59 -0.30
C LYS A 277 1.85 26.12 -0.54
N SER A 278 2.38 25.26 0.33
CA SER A 278 3.75 24.75 0.23
C SER A 278 3.82 23.56 -0.71
N ASP A 279 4.35 23.79 -1.90
CA ASP A 279 4.61 22.75 -2.90
C ASP A 279 6.00 22.13 -2.69
N CYS A 280 6.07 21.10 -1.84
CA CYS A 280 7.37 20.50 -1.48
C CYS A 280 7.36 18.99 -1.22
N LEU A 281 6.20 18.38 -0.98
CA LEU A 281 6.11 16.95 -0.66
C LEU A 281 5.78 16.18 -1.94
N VAL A 282 6.66 15.25 -2.33
CA VAL A 282 6.49 14.34 -3.48
C VAL A 282 6.66 12.91 -2.97
N HIS A 283 5.74 12.48 -2.11
CA HIS A 283 5.79 11.20 -1.41
C HIS A 283 4.55 10.35 -1.68
N TRP A 284 4.61 9.05 -1.39
CA TRP A 284 3.40 8.21 -1.34
C TRP A 284 2.39 8.74 -0.30
N CYS A 285 2.86 9.15 0.87
CA CYS A 285 1.97 9.62 1.93
C CYS A 285 1.33 10.99 1.62
N HIS A 286 2.07 11.90 0.96
CA HIS A 286 1.64 13.26 0.65
C HIS A 286 2.27 13.73 -0.67
N GLY A 287 1.44 14.20 -1.60
CA GLY A 287 1.87 14.70 -2.92
C GLY A 287 1.55 13.75 -4.07
N ALA A 288 2.14 14.04 -5.22
CA ALA A 288 1.83 13.39 -6.49
C ALA A 288 1.91 11.86 -6.47
N PRO A 289 2.92 11.18 -5.89
CA PRO A 289 3.06 9.72 -6.03
C PRO A 289 1.86 8.94 -5.47
N GLY A 290 1.34 9.32 -4.30
CA GLY A 290 0.17 8.66 -3.72
C GLY A 290 -1.11 8.91 -4.52
N ILE A 291 -1.27 10.13 -5.03
CA ILE A 291 -2.46 10.53 -5.81
C ILE A 291 -2.44 9.92 -7.20
N ALA A 292 -1.27 9.82 -7.84
CA ALA A 292 -1.11 9.18 -9.14
C ALA A 292 -1.54 7.71 -9.10
N LEU A 293 -1.21 6.97 -8.03
CA LEU A 293 -1.68 5.59 -7.83
C LEU A 293 -3.21 5.51 -7.73
N THR A 294 -3.83 6.45 -7.01
CA THR A 294 -5.30 6.53 -6.93
C THR A 294 -5.92 6.88 -8.29
N LEU A 295 -5.34 7.82 -9.04
CA LEU A 295 -5.84 8.21 -10.36
C LEU A 295 -5.66 7.10 -11.40
N ALA A 296 -4.58 6.32 -11.33
CA ALA A 296 -4.39 5.14 -12.16
C ALA A 296 -5.51 4.11 -11.91
N LYS A 297 -5.83 3.85 -10.64
CA LYS A 297 -6.97 2.99 -10.29
C LYS A 297 -8.30 3.56 -10.81
N ALA A 298 -8.51 4.87 -10.69
CA ALA A 298 -9.70 5.51 -11.22
C ALA A 298 -9.80 5.32 -12.75
N ALA A 299 -8.69 5.48 -13.48
CA ALA A 299 -8.66 5.25 -14.91
C ALA A 299 -9.07 3.81 -15.30
N GLU A 300 -8.71 2.82 -14.48
CA GLU A 300 -9.09 1.41 -14.71
C GLU A 300 -10.59 1.11 -14.49
N VAL A 301 -11.25 1.81 -13.55
CA VAL A 301 -12.58 1.41 -13.06
C VAL A 301 -13.70 2.43 -13.31
N ILE A 302 -13.36 3.67 -13.67
CA ILE A 302 -14.32 4.77 -13.90
C ILE A 302 -14.34 5.19 -15.37
N LEU A 303 -13.20 5.10 -16.07
CA LEU A 303 -13.07 5.54 -17.48
C LEU A 303 -13.24 4.40 -18.49
N VAL A 304 -13.57 3.20 -18.01
CA VAL A 304 -13.99 2.02 -18.80
C VAL A 304 -15.48 1.83 -18.61
#